data_AF-U7PSC7-F1
#
_entry.id   AF-U7PSC7-F1
#
_cell.length_a   1.000
_cell.length_b   1.000
_cell.length_c   1.000
_cell.angle_alpha   90.00
_cell.angle_beta   90.00
_cell.angle_gamma   90.00
#
_symmetry.space_group_name_H-M   'P 1'
#
loop_
_entity.id
_entity.type
_entity.pdbx_description
1 polymer ?
#
loop_
_entity_poly.entity_id
_entity_poly.type
_entity_poly.pdbx_seq_one_letter_code
_entity_poly.pdbx_strand_id
1 'polypeptide(L)'
;MDVQLLVYDLSQGLARQMSMSFLGFQLDAIYHTSIELNGREYVYDGGILAIQPYSSHLGHPFEKVPLGTTTRTVAAIEAHLDTLRPRFTAAAYDLFRHNCNTFTDEFAHFLVGHGIPAHITGMPDAVLATPMGRMLLPQLMQSGVTRGRGNGGGGGGGSLLGLQETAQPAAPVPASAAPRSTAPTHRHHRLTLPSFANVDAARPVLFSKVPPLDKLLSKLGDEVAQQPAVRDLRIFLEGKAAANTKSVSTPDLAALGRFVRESVPALPRTTLFAAVDLFRCSLADPRVSAFFGDDEADHGTVKSVVSVVNSEDAPYALRLVTLQMVCNLFGAPPAAANSLLADAALRAALVQLVAASFLDDAHASARSAASSLLFNMAITSRRSQSQSQSKSPGLAVDDQVELAASVVEAIDQEEASAGALQGMLAALGHLVYGAPLDGELADLLRVLDAAGVVAAKAKAFPDEPLVAEVGTELLGKGFVMA
;
A
#
# COMPACT_ATOMS: atom_id res chain seq x y z
N MET A 1 -14.07 -21.74 -4.36
CA MET A 1 -12.71 -21.14 -4.29
C MET A 1 -12.77 -19.78 -4.96
N ASP A 2 -12.18 -18.76 -4.35
CA ASP A 2 -12.16 -17.41 -4.92
C ASP A 2 -11.19 -17.37 -6.11
N VAL A 3 -11.59 -16.66 -7.16
CA VAL A 3 -10.82 -16.47 -8.39
C VAL A 3 -10.50 -14.99 -8.50
N GLN A 4 -9.21 -14.66 -8.55
CA GLN A 4 -8.73 -13.30 -8.67
C GLN A 4 -7.89 -13.15 -9.94
N LEU A 5 -8.10 -12.05 -10.65
CA LEU A 5 -7.23 -11.59 -11.72
C LEU A 5 -6.11 -10.75 -11.11
N LEU A 6 -4.86 -11.11 -11.37
CA LEU A 6 -3.71 -10.27 -11.03
C LEU A 6 -3.31 -9.49 -12.28
N VAL A 7 -3.18 -8.16 -12.14
CA VAL A 7 -2.85 -7.26 -13.24
C VAL A 7 -1.54 -6.54 -12.93
N TYR A 8 -0.57 -6.68 -13.83
CA TYR A 8 0.76 -6.12 -13.74
C TYR A 8 0.97 -5.08 -14.83
N ASP A 9 1.71 -4.01 -14.52
CA ASP A 9 2.12 -3.01 -15.49
C ASP A 9 3.58 -3.23 -15.85
N LEU A 10 3.82 -3.82 -17.02
CA LEU A 10 5.17 -4.08 -17.52
C LEU A 10 5.94 -2.79 -17.82
N SER A 11 5.27 -1.63 -17.91
CA SER A 11 5.91 -0.33 -18.14
C SER A 11 6.33 0.40 -16.87
N GLN A 12 5.89 -0.08 -15.70
CA GLN A 12 6.16 0.54 -14.39
C GLN A 12 5.81 2.05 -14.34
N GLY A 13 4.64 2.40 -14.86
CA GLY A 13 4.08 3.76 -14.88
C GLY A 13 4.42 4.56 -16.13
N LEU A 14 5.35 4.10 -16.97
CA LEU A 14 5.74 4.81 -18.20
C LEU A 14 4.59 4.90 -19.21
N ALA A 15 3.77 3.84 -19.34
CA ALA A 15 2.61 3.86 -20.22
C ALA A 15 1.64 4.96 -19.79
N ARG A 16 1.30 5.03 -18.50
CA ARG A 16 0.43 6.07 -17.96
C ARG A 16 0.93 7.48 -18.24
N GLN A 17 2.23 7.71 -18.14
CA GLN A 17 2.82 9.03 -18.33
C GLN A 17 2.92 9.45 -19.81
N MET A 18 3.16 8.49 -20.71
CA MET A 18 3.56 8.80 -22.09
C MET A 18 2.49 8.47 -23.13
N SER A 19 1.59 7.53 -22.86
CA SER A 19 0.64 6.98 -23.85
C SER A 19 -0.13 8.03 -24.62
N MET A 20 -0.69 9.05 -23.98
CA MET A 20 -1.41 10.12 -24.67
C MET A 20 -0.58 10.83 -25.73
N SER A 21 0.70 11.11 -25.45
CA SER A 21 1.57 11.82 -26.39
C SER A 21 2.05 10.93 -27.54
N PHE A 22 2.20 9.62 -27.30
CA PHE A 22 2.79 8.68 -28.27
C PHE A 22 1.75 7.89 -29.08
N LEU A 23 0.64 7.50 -28.46
CA LEU A 23 -0.42 6.69 -29.05
C LEU A 23 -1.65 7.52 -29.43
N GLY A 24 -1.79 8.74 -28.90
CA GLY A 24 -2.97 9.58 -29.12
C GLY A 24 -4.18 9.17 -28.27
N PHE A 25 -4.01 8.23 -27.34
CA PHE A 25 -5.00 7.86 -26.34
C PHE A 25 -4.30 7.44 -25.04
N GLN A 26 -5.03 7.51 -23.93
CA GLN A 26 -4.50 7.18 -22.62
C GLN A 26 -4.52 5.66 -22.44
N LEU A 27 -3.36 5.10 -22.15
CA LEU A 27 -3.15 3.71 -21.76
C LEU A 27 -2.42 3.70 -20.41
N ASP A 28 -3.08 3.19 -19.37
CA ASP A 28 -2.57 3.32 -18.00
C ASP A 28 -1.48 2.30 -17.65
N ALA A 29 -1.40 1.20 -18.39
CA ALA A 29 -0.39 0.17 -18.18
C ALA A 29 -0.14 -0.63 -19.45
N ILE A 30 1.02 -1.28 -19.52
CA ILE A 30 1.21 -2.42 -20.43
C ILE A 30 0.80 -3.68 -19.66
N TYR A 31 -0.46 -4.08 -19.84
CA TYR A 31 -1.08 -5.11 -19.03
C TYR A 31 -0.48 -6.51 -19.28
N HIS A 32 0.00 -7.12 -18.21
CA HIS A 32 0.23 -8.56 -18.10
C HIS A 32 -0.69 -9.12 -17.03
N THR A 33 -1.33 -10.26 -17.28
CA THR A 33 -2.27 -10.86 -16.32
C THR A 33 -2.01 -12.32 -16.01
N SER A 34 -2.50 -12.72 -14.84
CA SER A 34 -2.53 -14.11 -14.35
C SER A 34 -3.77 -14.36 -13.50
N ILE A 35 -4.08 -15.63 -13.22
CA ILE A 35 -5.17 -16.01 -12.31
C ILE A 35 -4.60 -16.50 -10.99
N GLU A 36 -4.98 -15.84 -9.89
CA GLU A 36 -4.79 -16.37 -8.54
C GLU A 36 -6.00 -17.19 -8.12
N LEU A 37 -5.77 -18.47 -7.79
CA LEU A 37 -6.77 -19.40 -7.33
C LEU A 37 -6.15 -20.42 -6.38
N ASN A 38 -6.77 -20.62 -5.22
CA ASN A 38 -6.36 -21.64 -4.25
C ASN A 38 -4.87 -21.53 -3.83
N GLY A 39 -4.40 -20.29 -3.62
CA GLY A 39 -3.02 -19.99 -3.23
C GLY A 39 -1.97 -20.23 -4.33
N ARG A 40 -2.39 -20.38 -5.58
CA ARG A 40 -1.52 -20.55 -6.75
C ARG A 40 -1.80 -19.44 -7.76
N GLU A 41 -0.77 -18.96 -8.41
CA GLU A 41 -0.86 -18.05 -9.55
C GLU A 41 -0.61 -18.84 -10.83
N TYR A 42 -1.60 -18.86 -11.72
CA TYR A 42 -1.55 -19.50 -13.02
C TYR A 42 -1.30 -18.46 -14.10
N VAL A 43 -0.20 -18.62 -14.85
CA VAL A 43 0.28 -17.64 -15.82
C VAL A 43 0.77 -18.34 -17.09
N TYR A 44 0.62 -17.68 -18.23
CA TYR A 44 1.20 -18.13 -19.50
C TYR A 44 2.45 -17.31 -19.82
N ASP A 45 3.59 -17.99 -19.78
CA ASP A 45 4.91 -17.41 -20.03
C ASP A 45 5.82 -18.40 -20.78
N GLY A 46 5.60 -18.58 -22.09
CA GLY A 46 6.24 -19.66 -22.85
C GLY A 46 5.67 -21.06 -22.59
N GLY A 47 4.72 -21.14 -21.66
CA GLY A 47 3.97 -22.32 -21.26
C GLY A 47 3.06 -21.96 -20.10
N ILE A 48 2.08 -22.82 -19.78
CA ILE A 48 1.25 -22.63 -18.58
C ILE A 48 2.06 -23.02 -17.34
N LEU A 49 2.30 -22.05 -16.48
CA LEU A 49 3.01 -22.17 -15.21
C LEU A 49 2.04 -22.02 -14.04
N ALA A 50 2.38 -22.65 -12.92
CA ALA A 50 1.75 -22.42 -11.63
C ALA A 50 2.83 -22.04 -10.62
N ILE A 51 2.81 -20.80 -10.17
CA ILE A 51 3.81 -20.22 -9.27
C ILE A 51 3.18 -19.80 -7.95
N GLN A 52 4.00 -19.58 -6.93
CA GLN A 52 3.55 -18.91 -5.72
C GLN A 52 3.20 -17.46 -6.07
N PRO A 53 2.01 -16.96 -5.71
CA PRO A 53 1.63 -15.57 -5.98
C PRO A 53 2.70 -14.58 -5.52
N TYR A 54 3.00 -13.60 -6.38
CA TYR A 54 3.92 -12.48 -6.14
C TYR A 54 5.40 -12.85 -5.98
N SER A 55 5.76 -14.11 -6.23
CA SER A 55 7.13 -14.59 -6.04
C SER A 55 8.06 -14.32 -7.22
N SER A 56 7.52 -13.92 -8.38
CA SER A 56 8.31 -13.59 -9.55
C SER A 56 8.99 -12.22 -9.42
N HIS A 57 9.91 -11.91 -10.34
CA HIS A 57 10.53 -10.58 -10.40
C HIS A 57 9.55 -9.43 -10.70
N LEU A 58 8.32 -9.72 -11.17
CA LEU A 58 7.28 -8.70 -11.32
C LEU A 58 6.75 -8.22 -9.96
N GLY A 59 6.97 -8.99 -8.89
CA GLY A 59 6.53 -8.66 -7.54
C GLY A 59 5.02 -8.69 -7.41
N HIS A 60 4.45 -7.66 -6.76
CA HIS A 60 3.01 -7.57 -6.55
C HIS A 60 2.31 -6.93 -7.76
N PRO A 61 1.11 -7.41 -8.14
CA PRO A 61 0.29 -6.78 -9.16
C PRO A 61 -0.10 -5.37 -8.73
N PHE A 62 -0.20 -4.45 -9.69
CA PHE A 62 -0.66 -3.09 -9.40
C PHE A 62 -2.18 -3.04 -9.18
N GLU A 63 -2.91 -4.03 -9.71
CA GLU A 63 -4.35 -4.19 -9.49
C GLU A 63 -4.71 -5.68 -9.30
N LYS A 64 -5.59 -5.98 -8.34
CA LYS A 64 -6.19 -7.30 -8.14
C LYS A 64 -7.70 -7.18 -8.36
N VAL A 65 -8.22 -7.82 -9.39
CA VAL A 65 -9.65 -7.75 -9.73
C VAL A 65 -10.34 -9.05 -9.30
N PRO A 66 -11.34 -9.01 -8.40
CA PRO A 66 -12.13 -10.18 -8.06
C PRO A 66 -12.98 -10.59 -9.28
N LEU A 67 -12.76 -11.81 -9.80
CA LEU A 67 -13.56 -12.35 -10.90
C LEU A 67 -14.77 -13.15 -10.41
N GLY A 68 -14.78 -13.55 -9.13
CA GLY A 68 -15.87 -14.29 -8.50
C GLY A 68 -15.40 -15.57 -7.83
N THR A 69 -16.28 -16.57 -7.79
CA THR A 69 -15.99 -17.85 -7.14
C THR A 69 -16.23 -19.01 -8.09
N THR A 70 -15.36 -20.01 -8.06
CA THR A 70 -15.57 -21.27 -8.77
C THR A 70 -15.91 -22.41 -7.81
N THR A 71 -16.85 -23.27 -8.21
CA THR A 71 -17.20 -24.52 -7.51
C THR A 71 -16.45 -25.73 -8.10
N ARG A 72 -15.65 -25.52 -9.15
CA ARG A 72 -14.87 -26.58 -9.78
C ARG A 72 -13.84 -27.15 -8.81
N THR A 73 -13.61 -28.45 -8.86
CA THR A 73 -12.59 -29.09 -8.03
C THR A 73 -11.19 -28.80 -8.58
N VAL A 74 -10.17 -28.88 -7.73
CA VAL A 74 -8.77 -28.71 -8.17
C VAL A 74 -8.42 -29.72 -9.26
N ALA A 75 -8.91 -30.96 -9.17
CA ALA A 75 -8.70 -31.97 -10.22
C ALA A 75 -9.34 -31.58 -11.56
N ALA A 76 -10.54 -31.00 -11.55
CA ALA A 76 -11.19 -30.52 -12.78
C ALA A 76 -10.46 -29.32 -13.39
N ILE A 77 -9.85 -28.48 -12.55
CA ILE A 77 -9.03 -27.34 -12.99
C ILE A 77 -7.73 -27.82 -13.64
N GLU A 78 -6.99 -28.72 -12.99
CA GLU A 78 -5.75 -29.27 -13.56
C GLU A 78 -6.03 -30.03 -14.86
N ALA A 79 -7.09 -30.85 -14.91
CA ALA A 79 -7.48 -31.53 -16.14
C ALA A 79 -7.83 -30.55 -17.28
N HIS A 80 -8.45 -29.42 -16.97
CA HIS A 80 -8.71 -28.38 -17.98
C HIS A 80 -7.42 -27.69 -18.43
N LEU A 81 -6.52 -27.34 -17.51
CA LEU A 81 -5.21 -26.79 -17.85
C LEU A 81 -4.43 -27.73 -18.77
N ASP A 82 -4.51 -29.04 -18.57
CA ASP A 82 -3.89 -30.03 -19.46
C ASP A 82 -4.47 -29.98 -20.89
N THR A 83 -5.76 -29.63 -21.06
CA THR A 83 -6.33 -29.38 -22.40
C THR A 83 -5.84 -28.09 -23.04
N LEU A 84 -5.43 -27.11 -22.25
CA LEU A 84 -4.92 -25.82 -22.72
C LEU A 84 -3.42 -25.87 -23.05
N ARG A 85 -2.62 -26.68 -22.34
CA ARG A 85 -1.16 -26.78 -22.51
C ARG A 85 -0.69 -26.96 -23.97
N PRO A 86 -1.34 -27.77 -24.84
CA PRO A 86 -0.93 -27.91 -26.24
C PRO A 86 -1.14 -26.63 -27.08
N ARG A 87 -2.06 -25.75 -26.68
CA ARG A 87 -2.36 -24.48 -27.36
C ARG A 87 -1.49 -23.34 -26.83
N PHE A 88 -1.24 -23.30 -25.53
CA PHE A 88 -0.44 -22.27 -24.87
C PHE A 88 1.02 -22.70 -24.68
N THR A 89 1.74 -22.78 -25.81
CA THR A 89 3.17 -23.14 -25.86
C THR A 89 4.04 -21.94 -26.23
N ALA A 90 5.35 -22.00 -25.98
CA ALA A 90 6.28 -20.95 -26.43
C ALA A 90 6.22 -20.70 -27.94
N ALA A 91 6.02 -21.75 -28.75
CA ALA A 91 5.92 -21.65 -30.20
C ALA A 91 4.62 -20.97 -30.67
N ALA A 92 3.56 -21.07 -29.87
CA ALA A 92 2.25 -20.47 -30.17
C ALA A 92 2.09 -19.06 -29.58
N TYR A 93 3.08 -18.54 -28.87
CA TYR A 93 2.98 -17.21 -28.26
C TYR A 93 3.03 -16.12 -29.35
N ASP A 94 2.04 -15.24 -29.33
CA ASP A 94 1.98 -14.04 -30.14
C ASP A 94 1.60 -12.86 -29.25
N LEU A 95 2.45 -11.83 -29.21
CA LEU A 95 2.27 -10.67 -28.34
C LEU A 95 0.91 -9.98 -28.52
N PHE A 96 0.32 -10.02 -29.72
CA PHE A 96 -0.90 -9.30 -30.05
C PHE A 96 -2.16 -10.18 -30.08
N ARG A 97 -2.02 -11.45 -30.47
CA ARG A 97 -3.15 -12.33 -30.77
C ARG A 97 -3.25 -13.56 -29.86
N HIS A 98 -2.17 -13.95 -29.18
CA HIS A 98 -2.14 -15.15 -28.36
C HIS A 98 -1.08 -15.03 -27.25
N ASN A 99 -1.42 -14.27 -26.22
CA ASN A 99 -0.51 -13.87 -25.13
C ASN A 99 -1.05 -14.29 -23.76
N CYS A 100 -0.36 -13.85 -22.70
CA CYS A 100 -0.76 -14.03 -21.31
C CYS A 100 -2.23 -13.64 -21.05
N ASN A 101 -2.66 -12.48 -21.54
CA ASN A 101 -4.03 -11.98 -21.35
C ASN A 101 -5.06 -12.87 -22.06
N THR A 102 -4.73 -13.43 -23.23
CA THR A 102 -5.59 -14.41 -23.93
C THR A 102 -5.77 -15.69 -23.10
N PHE A 103 -4.70 -16.20 -22.51
CA PHE A 103 -4.78 -17.35 -21.60
C PHE A 103 -5.64 -17.03 -20.37
N THR A 104 -5.39 -15.90 -19.73
CA THR A 104 -6.12 -15.48 -18.53
C THR A 104 -7.61 -15.30 -18.81
N ASP A 105 -7.98 -14.74 -19.96
CA ASP A 105 -9.37 -14.57 -20.38
C ASP A 105 -10.10 -15.90 -20.60
N GLU A 106 -9.47 -16.85 -21.30
CA GLU A 106 -10.04 -18.18 -21.54
C GLU A 106 -10.18 -18.97 -20.23
N PHE A 107 -9.16 -18.90 -19.38
CA PHE A 107 -9.18 -19.59 -18.10
C PHE A 107 -10.21 -18.98 -17.13
N ALA A 108 -10.38 -17.66 -17.13
CA ALA A 108 -11.44 -16.97 -16.39
C ALA A 108 -12.84 -17.44 -16.84
N HIS A 109 -13.10 -17.51 -18.16
CA HIS A 109 -14.37 -18.03 -18.69
C HIS A 109 -14.66 -19.44 -18.19
N PHE A 110 -13.66 -20.32 -18.18
CA PHE A 110 -13.82 -21.66 -17.63
C PHE A 110 -14.18 -21.61 -16.13
N LEU A 111 -13.44 -20.83 -15.33
CA LEU A 111 -13.56 -20.82 -13.88
C LEU A 111 -14.85 -20.17 -13.37
N VAL A 112 -15.21 -19.01 -13.90
CA VAL A 112 -16.30 -18.16 -13.38
C VAL A 112 -17.40 -17.84 -14.41
N GLY A 113 -17.25 -18.26 -15.66
CA GLY A 113 -18.28 -18.10 -16.70
C GLY A 113 -18.21 -16.80 -17.49
N HIS A 114 -17.23 -15.94 -17.23
CA HIS A 114 -16.95 -14.73 -17.99
C HIS A 114 -15.45 -14.44 -18.06
N GLY A 115 -15.05 -13.61 -19.01
CA GLY A 115 -13.66 -13.20 -19.23
C GLY A 115 -13.17 -12.13 -18.27
N ILE A 116 -12.01 -11.57 -18.61
CA ILE A 116 -11.36 -10.46 -17.92
C ILE A 116 -11.78 -9.11 -18.54
N PRO A 117 -11.50 -7.96 -17.89
CA PRO A 117 -11.91 -6.65 -18.40
C PRO A 117 -11.49 -6.38 -19.86
N ALA A 118 -12.44 -5.93 -20.69
CA ALA A 118 -12.25 -5.77 -22.12
C ALA A 118 -11.15 -4.76 -22.51
N HIS A 119 -10.84 -3.80 -21.64
CA HIS A 119 -9.74 -2.85 -21.90
C HIS A 119 -8.35 -3.53 -21.85
N ILE A 120 -8.22 -4.65 -21.13
CA ILE A 120 -6.99 -5.46 -21.07
C ILE A 120 -6.86 -6.32 -22.33
N THR A 121 -7.92 -7.06 -22.68
CA THR A 121 -7.92 -7.94 -23.86
C THR A 121 -7.89 -7.15 -25.17
N GLY A 122 -8.51 -5.97 -25.19
CA GLY A 122 -8.53 -5.06 -26.34
C GLY A 122 -7.28 -4.19 -26.49
N MET A 123 -6.37 -4.14 -25.50
CA MET A 123 -5.17 -3.31 -25.55
C MET A 123 -4.33 -3.52 -26.82
N PRO A 124 -4.01 -4.75 -27.25
CA PRO A 124 -3.19 -4.96 -28.45
C PRO A 124 -3.81 -4.34 -29.71
N ASP A 125 -5.11 -4.53 -29.92
CA ASP A 125 -5.83 -3.97 -31.07
C ASP A 125 -5.91 -2.44 -30.99
N ALA A 126 -6.12 -1.87 -29.80
CA ALA A 126 -6.10 -0.43 -29.59
C ALA A 126 -4.74 0.19 -29.95
N VAL A 127 -3.63 -0.45 -29.55
CA VAL A 127 -2.28 0.00 -29.91
C VAL A 127 -2.05 -0.11 -31.43
N LEU A 128 -2.42 -1.24 -32.04
CA LEU A 128 -2.26 -1.47 -33.50
C LEU A 128 -3.15 -0.58 -34.38
N ALA A 129 -4.21 -0.03 -33.83
CA ALA A 129 -5.04 0.95 -34.51
C ALA A 129 -4.34 2.31 -34.69
N THR A 130 -3.27 2.58 -33.93
CA THR A 130 -2.55 3.86 -33.98
C THR A 130 -1.43 3.87 -35.03
N PRO A 131 -1.11 5.02 -35.65
CA PRO A 131 0.03 5.14 -36.57
C PRO A 131 1.36 4.70 -35.93
N MET A 132 1.59 5.09 -34.67
CA MET A 132 2.80 4.74 -33.92
C MET A 132 2.87 3.22 -33.65
N GLY A 133 1.77 2.61 -33.23
CA GLY A 133 1.72 1.16 -32.99
C GLY A 133 1.99 0.34 -34.25
N ARG A 134 1.49 0.79 -35.42
CA ARG A 134 1.82 0.17 -36.71
C ARG A 134 3.29 0.33 -37.09
N MET A 135 3.89 1.47 -36.76
CA MET A 135 5.31 1.72 -37.00
C MET A 135 6.21 0.86 -36.11
N LEU A 136 5.84 0.65 -34.84
CA LEU A 136 6.59 -0.14 -33.88
C LEU A 136 6.36 -1.66 -34.01
N LEU A 137 5.33 -2.09 -34.73
CA LEU A 137 4.95 -3.50 -34.87
C LEU A 137 6.14 -4.43 -35.21
N PRO A 138 7.04 -4.11 -36.17
CA PRO A 138 8.18 -4.98 -36.46
C PRO A 138 9.17 -5.13 -35.28
N GLN A 139 9.37 -4.06 -34.50
CA GLN A 139 10.26 -4.07 -33.33
C GLN A 139 9.63 -4.85 -32.16
N LEU A 140 8.32 -4.72 -31.97
CA LEU A 140 7.58 -5.46 -30.94
C LEU A 140 7.53 -6.96 -31.25
N MET A 141 7.35 -7.34 -32.52
CA MET A 141 7.38 -8.74 -32.95
C MET A 141 8.77 -9.37 -32.79
N GLN A 142 9.86 -8.62 -33.07
CA GLN A 142 11.21 -9.09 -32.77
C GLN A 142 11.41 -9.27 -31.26
N SER A 143 10.90 -8.36 -30.44
CA SER A 143 11.08 -8.42 -28.98
C SER A 143 10.36 -9.60 -28.33
N GLY A 144 9.17 -9.98 -28.83
CA GLY A 144 8.40 -11.13 -28.33
C GLY A 144 8.96 -12.50 -28.72
N VAL A 145 9.65 -12.60 -29.86
CA VAL A 145 10.20 -13.88 -30.37
C VAL A 145 11.67 -14.10 -29.96
N THR A 146 12.44 -13.03 -29.71
CA THR A 146 13.91 -13.14 -29.62
C THR A 146 14.44 -13.37 -28.18
N ARG A 147 13.66 -13.09 -27.13
CA ARG A 147 14.10 -13.36 -25.74
C ARG A 147 14.12 -14.85 -25.38
N GLY A 148 13.27 -15.68 -25.99
CA GLY A 148 13.19 -17.12 -25.71
C GLY A 148 14.18 -18.02 -26.46
N ARG A 149 15.08 -17.45 -27.28
CA ARG A 149 15.94 -18.25 -28.20
C ARG A 149 17.45 -18.05 -28.05
N GLY A 150 17.89 -17.21 -27.10
CA GLY A 150 19.24 -16.65 -27.12
C GLY A 150 20.05 -16.79 -25.84
N ASN A 151 20.07 -17.94 -25.14
CA ASN A 151 21.28 -18.43 -24.44
C ASN A 151 21.10 -19.86 -23.90
N GLY A 152 21.91 -20.82 -24.37
CA GLY A 152 22.10 -22.13 -23.73
C GLY A 152 21.32 -23.29 -24.36
N GLY A 153 22.05 -24.22 -25.00
CA GLY A 153 21.49 -25.44 -25.58
C GLY A 153 20.98 -26.43 -24.53
N GLY A 154 19.74 -26.89 -24.72
CA GLY A 154 19.11 -27.96 -23.95
C GLY A 154 17.59 -27.88 -24.12
N GLY A 155 16.98 -28.92 -24.71
CA GLY A 155 15.54 -28.95 -24.98
C GLY A 155 14.71 -28.83 -23.69
N GLY A 156 14.08 -27.68 -23.49
CA GLY A 156 13.14 -27.40 -22.39
C GLY A 156 12.54 -26.02 -22.62
N GLY A 157 11.21 -25.88 -22.47
CA GLY A 157 10.43 -24.69 -22.87
C GLY A 157 10.98 -23.38 -22.29
N GLY A 158 11.32 -22.43 -23.16
CA GLY A 158 11.84 -21.12 -22.78
C GLY A 158 10.73 -20.18 -22.28
N SER A 159 10.89 -19.74 -21.04
CA SER A 159 10.15 -18.66 -20.37
C SER A 159 10.37 -17.33 -21.11
N LEU A 160 9.29 -16.59 -21.45
CA LEU A 160 9.38 -15.37 -22.30
C LEU A 160 9.68 -14.11 -21.48
N LEU A 161 9.08 -14.01 -20.31
CA LEU A 161 9.25 -12.95 -19.32
C LEU A 161 10.26 -13.34 -18.24
N GLY A 162 10.63 -14.61 -18.13
CA GLY A 162 11.55 -15.08 -17.09
C GLY A 162 10.84 -15.38 -15.77
N LEU A 163 9.52 -15.63 -15.80
CA LEU A 163 8.76 -15.87 -14.57
C LEU A 163 9.10 -17.22 -13.97
N GLN A 164 9.31 -18.25 -14.80
CA GLN A 164 9.64 -19.59 -14.30
C GLN A 164 10.97 -19.62 -13.51
N GLU A 165 11.95 -18.83 -13.94
CA GLU A 165 13.28 -18.77 -13.35
C GLU A 165 13.34 -17.93 -12.08
N THR A 166 12.48 -16.92 -11.98
CA THR A 166 12.49 -15.95 -10.88
C THR A 166 11.47 -16.26 -9.80
N ALA A 167 10.39 -16.97 -10.13
CA ALA A 167 9.33 -17.30 -9.21
C ALA A 167 9.62 -18.54 -8.38
N GLN A 168 9.02 -18.60 -7.18
CA GLN A 168 8.96 -19.82 -6.40
C GLN A 168 7.88 -20.74 -6.99
N PRO A 169 8.13 -22.05 -7.14
CA PRO A 169 7.12 -22.98 -7.64
C PRO A 169 5.96 -23.08 -6.66
N ALA A 170 4.73 -23.14 -7.17
CA ALA A 170 3.55 -23.34 -6.33
C ALA A 170 3.63 -24.68 -5.57
N ALA A 171 3.30 -24.67 -4.27
CA ALA A 171 3.32 -25.88 -3.43
C ALA A 171 2.48 -27.02 -4.06
N PRO A 172 2.93 -28.28 -4.04
CA PRO A 172 2.20 -29.39 -4.70
C PRO A 172 0.76 -29.52 -4.18
N VAL A 173 -0.18 -29.78 -5.08
CA VAL A 173 -1.59 -30.01 -4.72
C VAL A 173 -1.66 -31.28 -3.88
N PRO A 174 -2.09 -31.25 -2.61
CA PRO A 174 -2.15 -32.45 -1.79
C PRO A 174 -3.20 -33.42 -2.36
N ALA A 175 -2.77 -34.62 -2.72
CA ALA A 175 -3.67 -35.72 -3.02
C ALA A 175 -4.47 -36.06 -1.75
N SER A 176 -5.81 -36.05 -1.83
CA SER A 176 -6.69 -36.37 -0.71
C SER A 176 -6.67 -35.37 0.46
N ALA A 177 -6.89 -34.09 0.19
CA ALA A 177 -7.50 -33.22 1.20
C ALA A 177 -9.02 -33.20 0.97
N ALA A 178 -9.78 -33.80 1.89
CA ALA A 178 -11.17 -33.43 2.14
C ALA A 178 -11.28 -31.90 2.13
N PRO A 179 -12.39 -31.30 1.67
CA PRO A 179 -12.48 -29.85 1.50
C PRO A 179 -12.05 -29.22 2.81
N ARG A 180 -10.87 -28.60 2.81
CA ARG A 180 -10.49 -27.70 3.90
C ARG A 180 -11.68 -26.78 3.99
N SER A 181 -12.39 -26.80 5.11
CA SER A 181 -13.49 -25.89 5.38
C SER A 181 -12.99 -24.53 4.97
N THR A 182 -13.46 -24.03 3.83
CA THR A 182 -13.12 -22.70 3.36
C THR A 182 -13.68 -21.82 4.44
N ALA A 183 -12.81 -21.29 5.31
CA ALA A 183 -13.22 -20.28 6.26
C ALA A 183 -14.06 -19.28 5.44
N PRO A 184 -15.29 -18.96 5.88
CA PRO A 184 -16.20 -18.19 5.08
C PRO A 184 -15.49 -16.92 4.64
N THR A 185 -15.39 -16.72 3.31
CA THR A 185 -14.71 -15.58 2.74
C THR A 185 -15.34 -14.33 3.32
N HIS A 186 -14.53 -13.50 3.98
CA HIS A 186 -15.03 -12.33 4.69
C HIS A 186 -15.91 -11.50 3.76
N ARG A 187 -17.03 -11.01 4.26
CA ARG A 187 -18.08 -10.38 3.43
C ARG A 187 -17.56 -9.26 2.54
N HIS A 188 -16.63 -8.45 3.05
CA HIS A 188 -16.01 -7.36 2.29
C HIS A 188 -15.29 -7.83 1.02
N HIS A 189 -14.78 -9.07 0.96
CA HIS A 189 -14.16 -9.60 -0.27
C HIS A 189 -15.15 -9.84 -1.41
N ARG A 190 -16.47 -9.81 -1.13
CA ARG A 190 -17.53 -9.95 -2.12
C ARG A 190 -18.09 -8.62 -2.60
N LEU A 191 -17.55 -7.50 -2.12
CA LEU A 191 -17.99 -6.14 -2.44
C LEU A 191 -17.00 -5.47 -3.40
N THR A 192 -17.48 -4.45 -4.10
CA THR A 192 -16.63 -3.64 -5.00
C THR A 192 -15.90 -2.58 -4.19
N LEU A 193 -14.72 -2.96 -3.68
CA LEU A 193 -13.88 -2.12 -2.80
C LEU A 193 -12.44 -2.01 -3.33
N PRO A 194 -12.22 -1.48 -4.56
CA PRO A 194 -10.91 -1.45 -5.21
C PRO A 194 -9.84 -0.73 -4.40
N SER A 195 -10.20 0.30 -3.64
CA SER A 195 -9.27 1.09 -2.84
C SER A 195 -8.70 0.29 -1.65
N PHE A 196 -9.42 -0.73 -1.18
CA PHE A 196 -9.08 -1.46 0.05
C PHE A 196 -8.74 -2.93 -0.16
N ALA A 197 -9.10 -3.50 -1.32
CA ALA A 197 -8.93 -4.93 -1.62
C ALA A 197 -7.46 -5.39 -1.60
N ASN A 198 -6.51 -4.51 -1.99
CA ASN A 198 -5.08 -4.80 -2.03
C ASN A 198 -4.29 -3.91 -1.07
N VAL A 199 -4.03 -4.39 0.15
CA VAL A 199 -3.21 -3.65 1.13
C VAL A 199 -1.75 -3.51 0.68
N ASP A 200 -1.24 -4.42 -0.15
CA ASP A 200 0.14 -4.36 -0.64
C ASP A 200 0.33 -3.30 -1.73
N ALA A 201 -0.74 -2.80 -2.36
CA ALA A 201 -0.69 -1.65 -3.26
C ALA A 201 -0.56 -0.31 -2.49
N ALA A 202 -1.09 -0.23 -1.27
CA ALA A 202 -0.99 0.97 -0.45
C ALA A 202 0.49 1.33 -0.19
N ARG A 203 0.81 2.61 -0.03
CA ARG A 203 2.16 3.04 0.38
C ARG A 203 2.01 3.98 1.57
N PRO A 204 2.84 3.85 2.61
CA PRO A 204 2.80 4.80 3.72
C PRO A 204 2.92 6.24 3.21
N VAL A 205 2.12 7.13 3.77
CA VAL A 205 2.18 8.56 3.50
C VAL A 205 3.36 9.14 4.27
N LEU A 206 4.26 9.80 3.55
CA LEU A 206 5.47 10.42 4.10
C LEU A 206 5.46 11.93 3.86
N PHE A 207 5.93 12.69 4.84
CA PHE A 207 6.17 14.12 4.80
C PHE A 207 7.65 14.39 4.58
N SER A 208 8.12 14.15 3.35
CA SER A 208 9.53 14.20 2.97
C SER A 208 10.05 15.60 2.60
N LYS A 209 9.18 16.60 2.51
CA LYS A 209 9.55 17.97 2.14
C LYS A 209 10.44 18.60 3.21
N VAL A 210 11.66 18.96 2.83
CA VAL A 210 12.60 19.70 3.70
C VAL A 210 12.27 21.20 3.63
N PRO A 211 11.98 21.87 4.76
CA PRO A 211 11.79 23.32 4.78
C PRO A 211 13.13 24.06 4.61
N PRO A 212 13.13 25.38 4.35
CA PRO A 212 14.36 26.15 4.27
C PRO A 212 15.19 26.01 5.57
N LEU A 213 16.30 25.26 5.49
CA LEU A 213 17.05 24.84 6.68
C LEU A 213 17.58 26.04 7.47
N ASP A 214 18.04 27.10 6.82
CA ASP A 214 18.51 28.31 7.51
C ASP A 214 17.41 28.95 8.36
N LYS A 215 16.16 28.98 7.86
CA LYS A 215 15.01 29.48 8.63
C LYS A 215 14.70 28.56 9.80
N LEU A 216 14.80 27.26 9.61
CA LEU A 216 14.53 26.29 10.68
C LEU A 216 15.59 26.36 11.79
N LEU A 217 16.87 26.44 11.41
CA LEU A 217 17.99 26.59 12.33
C LEU A 217 17.94 27.91 13.09
N SER A 218 17.54 29.01 12.44
CA SER A 218 17.36 30.29 13.13
C SER A 218 16.31 30.24 14.24
N LYS A 219 15.26 29.42 14.06
CA LYS A 219 14.21 29.22 15.05
C LYS A 219 14.65 28.34 16.23
N LEU A 220 15.64 27.46 16.01
CA LEU A 220 16.23 26.61 17.03
C LEU A 220 17.07 27.42 18.04
N GLY A 221 17.56 28.59 17.61
CA GLY A 221 18.52 29.41 18.35
C GLY A 221 19.96 28.98 18.10
N ASP A 222 20.88 29.95 18.12
CA ASP A 222 22.27 29.75 17.72
C ASP A 222 22.97 28.67 18.54
N GLU A 223 22.77 28.64 19.86
CA GLU A 223 23.42 27.66 20.74
C GLU A 223 23.07 26.21 20.33
N VAL A 224 21.79 25.95 20.07
CA VAL A 224 21.29 24.62 19.72
C VAL A 224 21.64 24.28 18.28
N ALA A 225 21.56 25.26 17.36
CA ALA A 225 21.92 25.08 15.96
C ALA A 225 23.40 24.71 15.75
N GLN A 226 24.28 25.05 16.70
CA GLN A 226 25.70 24.75 16.66
C GLN A 226 26.08 23.41 17.31
N GLN A 227 25.13 22.67 17.88
CA GLN A 227 25.42 21.35 18.43
C GLN A 227 25.86 20.37 17.33
N PRO A 228 26.80 19.44 17.61
CA PRO A 228 27.32 18.51 16.62
C PRO A 228 26.23 17.73 15.89
N ALA A 229 25.26 17.18 16.61
CA ALA A 229 24.16 16.40 16.02
C ALA A 229 23.32 17.22 15.02
N VAL A 230 23.13 18.51 15.27
CA VAL A 230 22.38 19.41 14.37
C VAL A 230 23.20 19.76 13.13
N ARG A 231 24.50 20.02 13.29
CA ARG A 231 25.41 20.29 12.17
C ARG A 231 25.53 19.07 11.25
N ASP A 232 25.72 17.88 11.81
CA ASP A 232 25.81 16.64 11.05
C ASP A 232 24.50 16.35 10.31
N LEU A 233 23.36 16.61 10.97
CA LEU A 233 22.06 16.47 10.34
C LEU A 233 21.84 17.48 9.21
N ARG A 234 22.31 18.72 9.36
CA ARG A 234 22.29 19.73 8.28
C ARG A 234 23.07 19.23 7.07
N ILE A 235 24.31 18.77 7.26
CA ILE A 235 25.17 18.24 6.19
C ILE A 235 24.48 17.07 5.49
N PHE A 236 23.88 16.16 6.26
CA PHE A 236 23.12 15.04 5.73
C PHE A 236 21.95 15.49 4.83
N LEU A 237 21.13 16.43 5.30
CA LEU A 237 19.95 16.90 4.57
C LEU A 237 20.32 17.69 3.31
N GLU A 238 21.32 18.57 3.39
CA GLU A 238 21.84 19.32 2.24
C GLU A 238 22.49 18.39 1.21
N GLY A 239 23.26 17.41 1.67
CA GLY A 239 23.85 16.37 0.81
C GLY A 239 22.79 15.57 0.06
N LYS A 240 21.68 15.22 0.72
CA LYS A 240 20.55 14.53 0.07
C LYS A 240 19.84 15.38 -0.98
N ALA A 241 19.74 16.69 -0.77
CA ALA A 241 19.14 17.59 -1.75
C ALA A 241 20.04 17.78 -2.99
N ALA A 242 21.36 17.74 -2.81
CA ALA A 242 22.33 17.93 -3.89
C ALA A 242 22.60 16.64 -4.70
N ALA A 243 22.47 15.47 -4.08
CA ALA A 243 22.82 14.20 -4.71
C ALA A 243 21.62 13.56 -5.43
N ASN A 244 21.71 13.39 -6.75
CA ASN A 244 20.73 12.61 -7.52
C ASN A 244 20.80 11.08 -7.26
N THR A 245 21.77 10.56 -6.49
CA THR A 245 21.90 9.11 -6.22
C THR A 245 22.75 8.75 -4.97
N LYS A 246 22.13 8.03 -4.03
CA LYS A 246 22.62 6.98 -3.08
C LYS A 246 23.89 7.12 -2.20
N SER A 247 24.70 8.19 -2.19
CA SER A 247 25.99 8.14 -1.44
C SER A 247 26.14 9.03 -0.20
N VAL A 248 25.07 9.57 0.39
CA VAL A 248 25.19 10.39 1.61
C VAL A 248 25.16 9.49 2.85
N SER A 249 26.24 9.51 3.65
CA SER A 249 26.31 8.80 4.93
C SER A 249 25.28 9.35 5.91
N THR A 250 24.63 8.47 6.67
CA THR A 250 23.75 8.90 7.77
C THR A 250 24.55 9.63 8.85
N PRO A 251 23.93 10.57 9.59
CA PRO A 251 24.55 11.11 10.80
C PRO A 251 24.71 10.01 11.86
N ASP A 252 25.42 10.30 12.95
CA ASP A 252 25.40 9.44 14.14
C ASP A 252 23.97 9.41 14.71
N LEU A 253 23.29 8.28 14.49
CA LEU A 253 21.87 8.12 14.85
C LEU A 253 21.67 8.04 16.36
N ALA A 254 22.65 7.53 17.11
CA ALA A 254 22.59 7.50 18.57
C ALA A 254 22.78 8.90 19.15
N ALA A 255 23.69 9.70 18.58
CA ALA A 255 23.86 11.10 18.95
C ALA A 255 22.62 11.93 18.57
N LEU A 256 22.00 11.68 17.42
CA LEU A 256 20.76 12.33 17.01
C LEU A 256 19.60 12.00 17.97
N GLY A 257 19.43 10.72 18.34
CA GLY A 257 18.41 10.32 19.32
C GLY A 257 18.62 10.99 20.68
N ARG A 258 19.88 11.05 21.15
CA ARG A 258 20.22 11.76 22.39
C ARG A 258 19.87 13.25 22.31
N PHE A 259 20.24 13.92 21.22
CA PHE A 259 19.91 15.34 20.99
C PHE A 259 18.40 15.60 21.09
N VAL A 260 17.58 14.76 20.43
CA VAL A 260 16.13 14.92 20.46
C VAL A 260 15.60 14.74 21.89
N ARG A 261 16.03 13.68 22.59
CA ARG A 261 15.61 13.42 23.98
C ARG A 261 16.00 14.53 24.95
N GLU A 262 17.19 15.12 24.79
CA GLU A 262 17.66 16.24 25.61
C GLU A 262 16.93 17.55 25.27
N SER A 263 16.54 17.73 24.01
CA SER A 263 15.80 18.90 23.55
C SER A 263 14.37 18.96 24.11
N VAL A 264 13.71 17.82 24.29
CA VAL A 264 12.31 17.74 24.76
C VAL A 264 12.06 18.45 26.11
N PRO A 265 12.86 18.22 27.17
CA PRO A 265 12.72 18.94 28.43
C PRO A 265 13.45 20.31 28.44
N ALA A 266 14.46 20.52 27.60
CA ALA A 266 15.28 21.72 27.64
C ALA A 266 14.68 22.91 26.86
N LEU A 267 13.95 22.64 25.78
CA LEU A 267 13.45 23.68 24.88
C LEU A 267 12.02 24.11 25.22
N PRO A 268 11.70 25.41 25.16
CA PRO A 268 10.32 25.87 25.14
C PRO A 268 9.54 25.23 24.00
N ARG A 269 8.24 24.94 24.19
CA ARG A 269 7.37 24.31 23.17
C ARG A 269 7.35 25.07 21.84
N THR A 270 7.44 26.40 21.91
CA THR A 270 7.51 27.31 20.75
C THR A 270 8.79 27.17 19.94
N THR A 271 9.82 26.53 20.49
CA THR A 271 11.12 26.29 19.84
C THR A 271 11.33 24.80 19.56
N LEU A 272 10.84 23.92 20.45
CA LEU A 272 10.94 22.46 20.32
C LEU A 272 10.44 21.94 18.98
N PHE A 273 9.40 22.57 18.41
CA PHE A 273 8.91 22.18 17.09
C PHE A 273 10.02 22.20 16.04
N ALA A 274 10.97 23.15 16.08
CA ALA A 274 12.04 23.21 15.10
C ALA A 274 13.03 22.04 15.21
N ALA A 275 13.28 21.56 16.44
CA ALA A 275 14.10 20.37 16.67
C ALA A 275 13.39 19.10 16.14
N VAL A 276 12.09 18.97 16.44
CA VAL A 276 11.26 17.85 15.95
C VAL A 276 11.12 17.91 14.43
N ASP A 277 11.01 19.10 13.84
CA ASP A 277 10.87 19.31 12.40
C ASP A 277 12.16 18.95 11.63
N LEU A 278 13.33 19.18 12.23
CA LEU A 278 14.62 18.68 11.74
C LEU A 278 14.67 17.15 11.81
N PHE A 279 14.29 16.57 12.95
CA PHE A 279 14.25 15.12 13.12
C PHE A 279 13.26 14.46 12.14
N ARG A 280 12.08 15.04 11.93
CA ARG A 280 11.10 14.64 10.90
C ARG A 280 11.72 14.58 9.51
N CYS A 281 12.56 15.55 9.13
CA CYS A 281 13.23 15.53 7.82
C CYS A 281 14.19 14.34 7.67
N SER A 282 14.89 13.98 8.74
CA SER A 282 15.86 12.88 8.70
C SER A 282 15.17 11.53 8.52
N LEU A 283 14.02 11.34 9.16
CA LEU A 283 13.20 10.13 9.13
C LEU A 283 12.61 9.80 7.74
N ALA A 284 12.62 10.74 6.79
CA ALA A 284 12.27 10.44 5.40
C ALA A 284 13.32 9.53 4.71
N ASP A 285 14.49 9.32 5.32
CA ASP A 285 15.46 8.32 4.89
C ASP A 285 15.18 6.95 5.53
N PRO A 286 14.98 5.88 4.74
CA PRO A 286 14.68 4.55 5.28
C PRO A 286 15.72 4.00 6.26
N ARG A 287 16.99 4.43 6.17
CA ARG A 287 18.04 4.01 7.11
C ARG A 287 17.85 4.65 8.48
N VAL A 288 17.39 5.90 8.49
CA VAL A 288 17.15 6.66 9.72
C VAL A 288 15.85 6.18 10.35
N SER A 289 14.77 6.02 9.56
CA SER A 289 13.52 5.48 10.09
C SER A 289 13.63 4.04 10.58
N ALA A 290 14.46 3.19 9.95
CA ALA A 290 14.73 1.85 10.45
C ALA A 290 15.38 1.86 11.85
N PHE A 291 16.36 2.72 12.07
CA PHE A 291 17.03 2.80 13.37
C PHE A 291 16.08 3.22 14.49
N PHE A 292 15.31 4.30 14.29
CA PHE A 292 14.37 4.78 15.30
C PHE A 292 13.09 3.93 15.38
N GLY A 293 12.82 3.12 14.36
CA GLY A 293 11.69 2.21 14.29
C GLY A 293 11.95 0.84 14.91
N ASP A 294 13.20 0.41 15.07
CA ASP A 294 13.52 -0.95 15.57
C ASP A 294 14.82 -1.02 16.37
N ASP A 295 15.92 -0.46 15.86
CA ASP A 295 17.25 -0.62 16.48
C ASP A 295 17.39 0.14 17.82
N GLU A 296 16.70 1.26 17.97
CA GLU A 296 16.70 2.03 19.20
C GLU A 296 15.85 1.34 20.27
N ALA A 297 16.51 0.90 21.34
CA ALA A 297 15.87 0.30 22.50
C ALA A 297 14.65 1.12 23.00
N ASP A 298 13.53 0.43 23.15
CA ASP A 298 12.25 0.94 23.66
C ASP A 298 11.65 2.14 22.90
N HIS A 299 12.14 2.45 21.70
CA HIS A 299 11.74 3.64 20.93
C HIS A 299 11.83 4.95 21.75
N GLY A 300 12.82 5.04 22.63
CA GLY A 300 12.91 6.11 23.63
C GLY A 300 12.87 7.53 23.06
N THR A 301 13.45 7.76 21.87
CA THR A 301 13.37 9.06 21.21
C THR A 301 11.95 9.40 20.79
N VAL A 302 11.29 8.48 20.09
CA VAL A 302 9.92 8.69 19.57
C VAL A 302 8.94 8.91 20.71
N LYS A 303 8.99 8.04 21.74
CA LYS A 303 8.15 8.17 22.95
C LYS A 303 8.35 9.50 23.66
N SER A 304 9.59 9.99 23.76
CA SER A 304 9.88 11.27 24.43
C SER A 304 9.16 12.45 23.77
N VAL A 305 9.11 12.48 22.43
CA VAL A 305 8.44 13.55 21.68
C VAL A 305 6.92 13.38 21.76
N VAL A 306 6.39 12.19 21.52
CA VAL A 306 4.93 11.96 21.49
C VAL A 306 4.30 12.19 22.86
N SER A 307 4.92 11.69 23.93
CA SER A 307 4.45 11.89 25.31
C SER A 307 4.25 13.37 25.63
N VAL A 308 5.20 14.21 25.22
CA VAL A 308 5.16 15.63 25.51
C VAL A 308 4.09 16.40 24.72
N VAL A 309 3.74 15.91 23.53
CA VAL A 309 2.66 16.48 22.71
C VAL A 309 1.29 16.04 23.21
N ASN A 310 1.21 14.89 23.86
CA ASN A 310 -0.01 14.36 24.44
C ASN A 310 -0.32 14.90 25.85
N SER A 311 0.70 15.28 26.62
CA SER A 311 0.53 15.70 28.02
C SER A 311 0.12 17.17 28.21
N GLU A 312 0.24 18.01 27.18
CA GLU A 312 0.05 19.47 27.27
C GLU A 312 -0.73 19.99 26.04
N ASP A 313 -1.26 21.22 26.14
CA ASP A 313 -1.75 22.01 25.00
C ASP A 313 -0.57 22.38 24.07
N ALA A 314 -0.05 21.37 23.40
CA ALA A 314 1.06 21.49 22.47
C ALA A 314 0.67 22.48 21.37
N PRO A 315 1.51 23.51 21.09
CA PRO A 315 1.23 24.45 20.01
C PRO A 315 0.99 23.69 18.70
N TYR A 316 0.06 24.17 17.88
CA TYR A 316 -0.28 23.57 16.58
C TYR A 316 0.95 23.17 15.76
N ALA A 317 1.96 24.03 15.69
CA ALA A 317 3.19 23.75 14.96
C ALA A 317 3.92 22.51 15.47
N LEU A 318 3.99 22.31 16.79
CA LEU A 318 4.61 21.14 17.41
C LEU A 318 3.78 19.87 17.16
N ARG A 319 2.46 19.95 17.33
CA ARG A 319 1.54 18.81 17.05
C ARG A 319 1.66 18.35 15.60
N LEU A 320 1.61 19.30 14.66
CA LEU A 320 1.70 19.01 13.23
C LEU A 320 3.01 18.30 12.88
N VAL A 321 4.15 18.83 13.30
CA VAL A 321 5.45 18.25 12.92
C VAL A 321 5.68 16.91 13.61
N THR A 322 5.10 16.68 14.81
CA THR A 322 5.11 15.38 15.47
C THR A 322 4.27 14.35 14.70
N LEU A 323 3.07 14.69 14.22
CA LEU A 323 2.28 13.80 13.35
C LEU A 323 3.08 13.41 12.10
N GLN A 324 3.72 14.39 11.45
CA GLN A 324 4.54 14.18 10.27
C GLN A 324 5.79 13.35 10.55
N MET A 325 6.44 13.58 11.70
CA MET A 325 7.58 12.79 12.19
C MET A 325 7.20 11.31 12.31
N VAL A 326 6.06 11.02 12.94
CA VAL A 326 5.60 9.64 13.09
C VAL A 326 5.19 9.04 11.75
N CYS A 327 4.54 9.79 10.86
CA CYS A 327 4.25 9.32 9.50
C CYS A 327 5.53 8.87 8.78
N ASN A 328 6.63 9.62 8.92
CA ASN A 328 7.91 9.27 8.30
C ASN A 328 8.54 8.00 8.88
N LEU A 329 8.29 7.67 10.16
CA LEU A 329 8.74 6.39 10.75
C LEU A 329 8.15 5.17 10.03
N PHE A 330 6.89 5.26 9.56
CA PHE A 330 6.27 4.18 8.80
C PHE A 330 6.84 4.01 7.37
N GLY A 331 7.77 4.87 6.96
CA GLY A 331 8.60 4.66 5.77
C GLY A 331 9.71 3.63 5.97
N ALA A 332 9.90 3.12 7.19
CA ALA A 332 10.86 2.06 7.50
C ALA A 332 10.49 0.71 6.83
N PRO A 333 11.44 -0.23 6.72
CA PRO A 333 11.13 -1.60 6.30
C PRO A 333 10.02 -2.23 7.16
N PRO A 334 9.23 -3.19 6.63
CA PRO A 334 8.07 -3.73 7.32
C PRO A 334 8.33 -4.26 8.73
N ALA A 335 9.49 -4.87 8.99
CA ALA A 335 9.87 -5.34 10.32
C ALA A 335 9.92 -4.19 11.35
N ALA A 336 10.58 -3.09 11.01
CA ALA A 336 10.68 -1.89 11.86
C ALA A 336 9.32 -1.18 12.01
N ALA A 337 8.55 -1.07 10.94
CA ALA A 337 7.20 -0.49 11.01
C ALA A 337 6.26 -1.31 11.92
N ASN A 338 6.37 -2.64 11.90
CA ASN A 338 5.62 -3.53 12.79
C ASN A 338 6.10 -3.40 14.25
N SER A 339 7.40 -3.19 14.48
CA SER A 339 7.99 -3.00 15.81
C SER A 339 7.36 -1.80 16.54
N LEU A 340 7.15 -0.68 15.82
CA LEU A 340 6.42 0.50 16.33
C LEU A 340 5.03 0.17 16.87
N LEU A 341 4.28 -0.68 16.15
CA LEU A 341 2.94 -1.10 16.56
C LEU A 341 2.97 -2.23 17.59
N ALA A 342 4.06 -2.97 17.73
CA ALA A 342 4.17 -4.04 18.72
C ALA A 342 4.35 -3.48 20.14
N ASP A 343 5.05 -2.33 20.28
CA ASP A 343 5.22 -1.65 21.56
C ASP A 343 3.91 -1.02 22.05
N ALA A 344 3.36 -1.57 23.14
CA ALA A 344 2.05 -1.14 23.66
C ALA A 344 2.03 0.32 24.16
N ALA A 345 3.12 0.79 24.78
CA ALA A 345 3.17 2.15 25.31
C ALA A 345 3.28 3.20 24.19
N LEU A 346 4.09 2.91 23.17
CA LEU A 346 4.18 3.74 21.98
C LEU A 346 2.84 3.73 21.23
N ARG A 347 2.28 2.54 20.97
CA ARG A 347 1.01 2.39 20.26
C ARG A 347 -0.11 3.20 20.92
N ALA A 348 -0.29 3.11 22.24
CA ALA A 348 -1.27 3.91 22.97
C ALA A 348 -1.02 5.42 22.83
N ALA A 349 0.25 5.86 22.89
CA ALA A 349 0.59 7.26 22.69
C ALA A 349 0.31 7.74 21.24
N LEU A 350 0.49 6.88 20.24
CA LEU A 350 0.16 7.19 18.85
C LEU A 350 -1.35 7.28 18.63
N VAL A 351 -2.13 6.37 19.23
CA VAL A 351 -3.61 6.41 19.20
C VAL A 351 -4.10 7.74 19.79
N GLN A 352 -3.64 8.09 20.99
CA GLN A 352 -3.99 9.36 21.64
C GLN A 352 -3.58 10.57 20.78
N LEU A 353 -2.40 10.53 20.14
CA LEU A 353 -1.94 11.61 19.27
C LEU A 353 -2.87 11.80 18.07
N VAL A 354 -3.30 10.71 17.42
CA VAL A 354 -4.26 10.76 16.30
C VAL A 354 -5.60 11.32 16.79
N ALA A 355 -6.17 10.74 17.82
CA ALA A 355 -7.49 11.12 18.34
C ALA A 355 -7.53 12.60 18.75
N ALA A 356 -6.55 13.06 19.54
CA ALA A 356 -6.47 14.46 19.96
C ALA A 356 -6.25 15.43 18.79
N SER A 357 -5.60 14.99 17.72
CA SER A 357 -5.35 15.84 16.55
C SER A 357 -6.54 15.93 15.60
N PHE A 358 -7.48 14.98 15.66
CA PHE A 358 -8.76 15.10 14.96
C PHE A 358 -9.69 16.13 15.57
N LEU A 359 -9.53 16.42 16.87
CA LEU A 359 -10.28 17.46 17.58
C LEU A 359 -9.80 18.89 17.27
N ASP A 360 -8.73 19.07 16.49
CA ASP A 360 -8.26 20.38 16.04
C ASP A 360 -9.19 20.93 14.95
N ASP A 361 -10.17 21.73 15.34
CA ASP A 361 -11.17 22.38 14.49
C ASP A 361 -10.55 23.49 13.61
N ALA A 362 -9.57 24.20 14.15
CA ALA A 362 -8.92 25.34 13.52
C ALA A 362 -8.01 24.97 12.34
N HIS A 363 -7.36 23.79 12.36
CA HIS A 363 -6.30 23.46 11.41
C HIS A 363 -6.55 22.15 10.63
N ALA A 364 -7.08 22.28 9.41
CA ALA A 364 -7.27 21.15 8.50
C ALA A 364 -5.98 20.36 8.19
N SER A 365 -4.82 21.00 8.25
CA SER A 365 -3.50 20.38 8.10
C SER A 365 -3.15 19.42 9.23
N ALA A 366 -3.54 19.71 10.48
CA ALA A 366 -3.36 18.79 11.60
C ALA A 366 -4.24 17.55 11.40
N ARG A 367 -5.53 17.75 11.06
CA ARG A 367 -6.46 16.65 10.74
C ARG A 367 -5.99 15.79 9.57
N SER A 368 -5.47 16.41 8.51
CA SER A 368 -4.90 15.70 7.36
C SER A 368 -3.66 14.88 7.75
N ALA A 369 -2.75 15.43 8.56
CA ALA A 369 -1.59 14.68 9.06
C ALA A 369 -2.00 13.54 10.02
N ALA A 370 -3.02 13.74 10.84
CA ALA A 370 -3.61 12.70 11.70
C ALA A 370 -4.22 11.57 10.88
N SER A 371 -4.97 11.90 9.82
CA SER A 371 -5.51 10.91 8.88
C SER A 371 -4.42 10.10 8.18
N SER A 372 -3.30 10.74 7.83
CA SER A 372 -2.14 10.07 7.22
C SER A 372 -1.47 9.11 8.20
N LEU A 373 -1.37 9.50 9.48
CA LEU A 373 -0.83 8.62 10.52
C LEU A 373 -1.74 7.42 10.77
N LEU A 374 -3.06 7.64 10.90
CA LEU A 374 -4.02 6.55 11.04
C LEU A 374 -3.97 5.59 9.85
N PHE A 375 -3.91 6.13 8.63
CA PHE A 375 -3.75 5.33 7.42
C PHE A 375 -2.50 4.47 7.48
N ASN A 376 -1.35 5.03 7.86
CA ASN A 376 -0.09 4.29 7.99
C ASN A 376 -0.20 3.17 9.03
N MET A 377 -0.82 3.44 10.18
CA MET A 377 -1.07 2.44 11.23
C MET A 377 -1.99 1.32 10.72
N ALA A 378 -3.08 1.67 10.05
CA ALA A 378 -4.07 0.72 9.53
C ALA A 378 -3.47 -0.21 8.46
N ILE A 379 -2.74 0.31 7.48
CA ILE A 379 -2.11 -0.53 6.44
C ILE A 379 -1.01 -1.43 7.00
N THR A 380 -0.28 -0.96 8.01
CA THR A 380 0.77 -1.73 8.68
C THR A 380 0.15 -2.89 9.45
N SER A 381 -0.89 -2.62 10.24
CA SER A 381 -1.67 -3.63 10.96
C SER A 381 -2.28 -4.67 10.01
N ARG A 382 -2.88 -4.24 8.89
CA ARG A 382 -3.47 -5.17 7.92
C ARG A 382 -2.45 -6.08 7.24
N ARG A 383 -1.26 -5.56 6.91
CA ARG A 383 -0.17 -6.37 6.34
C ARG A 383 0.36 -7.39 7.33
N SER A 384 0.51 -7.01 8.60
CA SER A 384 0.98 -7.95 9.63
C SER A 384 -0.01 -9.09 9.84
N GLN A 385 -1.32 -8.83 9.70
CA GLN A 385 -2.37 -9.85 9.79
C GLN A 385 -2.51 -10.73 8.54
N SER A 386 -2.23 -10.21 7.33
CA SER A 386 -2.36 -11.00 6.10
C SER A 386 -1.20 -11.97 5.87
N GLN A 387 -0.03 -11.70 6.45
CA GLN A 387 1.13 -12.58 6.35
C GLN A 387 1.03 -13.69 7.40
N SER A 388 0.64 -14.90 7.00
CA SER A 388 0.52 -16.08 7.87
C SER A 388 1.78 -16.46 8.66
N GLN A 389 2.92 -15.82 8.41
CA GLN A 389 4.19 -16.03 9.12
C GLN A 389 4.56 -14.90 10.11
N SER A 390 3.84 -13.77 10.10
CA SER A 390 4.08 -12.67 11.03
C SER A 390 3.48 -12.99 12.41
N LYS A 391 4.34 -13.09 13.42
CA LYS A 391 3.93 -13.19 14.84
C LYS A 391 3.59 -11.83 15.45
N SER A 392 3.80 -10.72 14.74
CA SER A 392 3.58 -9.39 15.29
C SER A 392 2.08 -9.08 15.30
N PRO A 393 1.47 -8.92 16.49
CA PRO A 393 0.08 -8.48 16.56
C PRO A 393 0.00 -7.09 15.90
N GLY A 394 -1.02 -6.89 15.07
CA GLY A 394 -1.37 -5.56 14.56
C GLY A 394 -1.90 -4.66 15.68
N LEU A 395 -2.73 -3.67 15.33
CA LEU A 395 -3.44 -2.86 16.33
C LEU A 395 -4.30 -3.75 17.22
N ALA A 396 -4.30 -3.50 18.54
CA ALA A 396 -5.22 -4.17 19.45
C ALA A 396 -6.66 -3.76 19.12
N VAL A 397 -7.65 -4.57 19.50
CA VAL A 397 -9.06 -4.27 19.21
C VAL A 397 -9.47 -2.94 19.84
N ASP A 398 -9.12 -2.70 21.11
CA ASP A 398 -9.37 -1.44 21.81
C ASP A 398 -8.80 -0.23 21.06
N ASP A 399 -7.56 -0.34 20.54
CA ASP A 399 -6.93 0.71 19.74
C ASP A 399 -7.70 0.95 18.43
N GLN A 400 -8.17 -0.12 17.77
CA GLN A 400 -8.97 -0.01 16.55
C GLN A 400 -10.31 0.68 16.81
N VAL A 401 -10.95 0.36 17.94
CA VAL A 401 -12.22 0.97 18.37
C VAL A 401 -12.04 2.46 18.64
N GLU A 402 -11.01 2.86 19.39
CA GLU A 402 -10.73 4.27 19.69
C GLU A 402 -10.38 5.07 18.42
N LEU A 403 -9.55 4.51 17.55
CA LEU A 403 -9.19 5.14 16.27
C LEU A 403 -10.40 5.25 15.34
N ALA A 404 -11.29 4.25 15.32
CA ALA A 404 -12.50 4.28 14.52
C ALA A 404 -13.50 5.33 15.03
N ALA A 405 -13.70 5.41 16.35
CA ALA A 405 -14.58 6.42 16.94
C ALA A 405 -14.09 7.84 16.60
N SER A 406 -12.80 8.10 16.84
CA SER A 406 -12.21 9.43 16.59
C SER A 406 -12.23 9.82 15.12
N VAL A 407 -11.96 8.91 14.18
CA VAL A 407 -12.02 9.25 12.74
C VAL A 407 -13.45 9.40 12.24
N VAL A 408 -14.43 8.64 12.76
CA VAL A 408 -15.85 8.81 12.38
C VAL A 408 -16.38 10.16 12.86
N GLU A 409 -16.05 10.56 14.08
CA GLU A 409 -16.37 11.91 14.59
C GLU A 409 -15.68 13.00 13.76
N ALA A 410 -14.41 12.82 13.40
CA ALA A 410 -13.68 13.76 12.54
C ALA A 410 -14.31 13.90 11.15
N ILE A 411 -14.78 12.79 10.57
CA ILE A 411 -15.50 12.78 9.29
C ILE A 411 -16.79 13.59 9.44
N ASP A 412 -17.57 13.36 10.50
CA ASP A 412 -18.82 14.08 10.77
C ASP A 412 -18.64 15.59 10.87
N GLN A 413 -17.52 16.05 11.44
CA GLN A 413 -17.24 17.48 11.59
C GLN A 413 -16.57 18.13 10.36
N GLU A 414 -16.03 17.36 9.42
CA GLU A 414 -15.33 17.92 8.26
C GLU A 414 -16.30 18.44 7.19
N GLU A 415 -16.22 19.74 6.89
CA GLU A 415 -17.12 20.44 5.96
C GLU A 415 -16.38 21.28 4.91
N ALA A 416 -15.05 21.42 5.02
CA ALA A 416 -14.28 22.35 4.17
C ALA A 416 -13.13 21.69 3.40
N SER A 417 -12.41 20.76 4.03
CA SER A 417 -11.16 20.21 3.51
C SER A 417 -11.36 18.85 2.86
N ALA A 418 -11.56 18.84 1.54
CA ALA A 418 -11.67 17.60 0.77
C ALA A 418 -10.45 16.67 0.97
N GLY A 419 -9.24 17.23 1.04
CA GLY A 419 -8.03 16.44 1.28
C GLY A 419 -7.94 15.84 2.68
N ALA A 420 -8.51 16.50 3.70
CA ALA A 420 -8.59 15.91 5.04
C ALA A 420 -9.63 14.78 5.07
N LEU A 421 -10.80 15.01 4.48
CA LEU A 421 -11.86 13.99 4.36
C LEU A 421 -11.37 12.75 3.60
N GLN A 422 -10.72 12.93 2.44
CA GLN A 422 -10.20 11.83 1.64
C GLN A 422 -9.22 10.96 2.46
N GLY A 423 -8.32 11.60 3.21
CA GLY A 423 -7.40 10.90 4.10
C GLY A 423 -8.12 10.14 5.21
N MET A 424 -9.14 10.74 5.83
CA MET A 424 -9.93 10.09 6.89
C MET A 424 -10.70 8.87 6.35
N LEU A 425 -11.33 8.99 5.18
CA LEU A 425 -12.06 7.90 4.54
C LEU A 425 -11.13 6.75 4.15
N ALA A 426 -9.95 7.06 3.58
CA ALA A 426 -8.96 6.04 3.25
C ALA A 426 -8.46 5.33 4.51
N ALA A 427 -8.21 6.07 5.59
CA ALA A 427 -7.76 5.54 6.86
C ALA A 427 -8.81 4.63 7.52
N LEU A 428 -10.07 5.10 7.61
CA LEU A 428 -11.20 4.30 8.12
C LEU A 428 -11.42 3.05 7.26
N GLY A 429 -11.38 3.18 5.94
CA GLY A 429 -11.57 2.04 5.04
C GLY A 429 -10.51 0.96 5.23
N HIS A 430 -9.24 1.34 5.38
CA HIS A 430 -8.19 0.38 5.72
C HIS A 430 -8.29 -0.14 7.15
N LEU A 431 -8.80 0.60 8.12
CA LEU A 431 -9.00 0.10 9.48
C LEU A 431 -10.09 -0.99 9.53
N VAL A 432 -11.15 -0.81 8.74
CA VAL A 432 -12.40 -1.58 8.83
C VAL A 432 -12.45 -2.76 7.85
N TYR A 433 -11.75 -2.66 6.71
CA TYR A 433 -11.78 -3.73 5.71
C TYR A 433 -11.22 -5.05 6.27
N GLY A 434 -12.08 -6.06 6.39
CA GLY A 434 -11.73 -7.38 6.91
C GLY A 434 -11.96 -7.56 8.41
N ALA A 435 -12.47 -6.52 9.09
CA ALA A 435 -12.78 -6.59 10.52
C ALA A 435 -13.96 -7.56 10.79
N PRO A 436 -13.89 -8.39 11.86
CA PRO A 436 -14.97 -9.30 12.22
C PRO A 436 -16.33 -8.60 12.34
N LEU A 437 -17.34 -9.12 11.65
CA LEU A 437 -18.68 -8.49 11.60
C LEU A 437 -19.44 -8.57 12.93
N ASP A 438 -19.03 -9.47 13.81
CA ASP A 438 -19.52 -9.72 15.16
C ASP A 438 -18.54 -9.24 16.25
N GLY A 439 -17.54 -8.44 15.87
CA GLY A 439 -16.56 -7.87 16.79
C GLY A 439 -16.91 -6.46 17.29
N GLU A 440 -16.21 -6.02 18.34
CA GLU A 440 -16.43 -4.72 19.01
C GLU A 440 -16.33 -3.52 18.06
N LEU A 441 -15.39 -3.57 17.10
CA LEU A 441 -15.26 -2.53 16.07
C LEU A 441 -16.51 -2.43 15.20
N ALA A 442 -17.09 -3.56 14.79
CA ALA A 442 -18.31 -3.59 13.98
C ALA A 442 -19.50 -3.03 14.77
N ASP A 443 -19.60 -3.39 16.06
CA ASP A 443 -20.66 -2.90 16.94
C ASP A 443 -20.56 -1.40 17.17
N LEU A 444 -19.36 -0.87 17.40
CA LEU A 444 -19.13 0.57 17.49
C LEU A 444 -19.59 1.29 16.22
N LEU A 445 -19.18 0.82 15.04
CA LEU A 445 -19.51 1.48 13.76
C LEU A 445 -21.02 1.49 13.50
N ARG A 446 -21.76 0.47 13.94
CA ARG A 446 -23.23 0.46 13.90
C ARG A 446 -23.84 1.46 14.87
N VAL A 447 -23.33 1.52 16.11
CA VAL A 447 -23.82 2.44 17.14
C VAL A 447 -23.63 3.90 16.72
N LEU A 448 -22.51 4.22 16.07
CA LEU A 448 -22.22 5.57 15.58
C LEU A 448 -22.94 5.92 14.27
N ASP A 449 -23.72 5.01 13.67
CA ASP A 449 -24.23 5.13 12.30
C ASP A 449 -23.14 5.59 11.32
N ALA A 450 -21.96 4.96 11.37
CA ALA A 450 -20.81 5.39 10.58
C ALA A 450 -21.11 5.40 9.07
N ALA A 451 -21.99 4.50 8.60
CA ALA A 451 -22.46 4.49 7.22
C ALA A 451 -23.25 5.76 6.88
N GLY A 452 -24.19 6.17 7.73
CA GLY A 452 -24.96 7.41 7.57
C GLY A 452 -24.09 8.66 7.64
N VAL A 453 -23.16 8.72 8.60
CA VAL A 453 -22.17 9.81 8.74
C VAL A 453 -21.35 9.98 7.47
N VAL A 454 -20.77 8.89 6.94
CA VAL A 454 -19.98 8.96 5.70
C VAL A 454 -20.86 9.34 4.52
N ALA A 455 -22.05 8.74 4.38
CA ALA A 455 -22.95 9.03 3.26
C ALA A 455 -23.41 10.51 3.23
N ALA A 456 -23.59 11.14 4.39
CA ALA A 456 -23.98 12.55 4.50
C ALA A 456 -22.94 13.50 3.86
N LYS A 457 -21.66 13.09 3.81
CA LYS A 457 -20.58 13.90 3.23
C LYS A 457 -20.69 14.10 1.73
N ALA A 458 -21.49 13.28 1.02
CA ALA A 458 -21.76 13.47 -0.41
C ALA A 458 -22.39 14.84 -0.72
N LYS A 459 -23.05 15.48 0.26
CA LYS A 459 -23.63 16.82 0.10
C LYS A 459 -22.57 17.92 0.07
N ALA A 460 -21.58 17.86 0.97
CA ALA A 460 -20.50 18.84 1.06
C ALA A 460 -19.37 18.53 0.05
N PHE A 461 -19.18 17.25 -0.29
CA PHE A 461 -18.09 16.75 -1.15
C PHE A 461 -18.64 15.80 -2.24
N PRO A 462 -19.37 16.33 -3.24
CA PRO A 462 -20.02 15.49 -4.25
C PRO A 462 -19.03 14.77 -5.19
N ASP A 463 -17.80 15.29 -5.31
CA ASP A 463 -16.76 14.75 -6.19
C ASP A 463 -15.83 13.75 -5.49
N GLU A 464 -16.07 13.41 -4.22
CA GLU A 464 -15.21 12.47 -3.46
C GLU A 464 -15.68 11.02 -3.64
N PRO A 465 -15.00 10.18 -4.46
CA PRO A 465 -15.44 8.83 -4.75
C PRO A 465 -15.41 7.90 -3.52
N LEU A 466 -14.53 8.15 -2.55
CA LEU A 466 -14.44 7.32 -1.36
C LEU A 466 -15.68 7.43 -0.46
N VAL A 467 -16.49 8.48 -0.59
CA VAL A 467 -17.76 8.58 0.17
C VAL A 467 -18.68 7.42 -0.20
N ALA A 468 -18.82 7.12 -1.49
CA ALA A 468 -19.66 6.01 -1.95
C ALA A 468 -19.04 4.65 -1.59
N GLU A 469 -17.74 4.47 -1.83
CA GLU A 469 -17.04 3.21 -1.57
C GLU A 469 -17.01 2.87 -0.06
N VAL A 470 -16.72 3.83 0.81
CA VAL A 470 -16.67 3.61 2.27
C VAL A 470 -18.07 3.57 2.87
N GLY A 471 -18.91 4.57 2.58
CA GLY A 471 -20.23 4.69 3.22
C GLY A 471 -21.24 3.66 2.74
N THR A 472 -21.39 3.52 1.43
CA THR A 472 -22.42 2.65 0.84
C THR A 472 -21.97 1.20 0.73
N GLU A 473 -20.77 0.95 0.20
CA GLU A 473 -20.29 -0.43 0.00
C GLU A 473 -19.71 -1.00 1.31
N LEU A 474 -18.61 -0.44 1.81
CA LEU A 474 -17.87 -1.04 2.94
C LEU A 474 -18.70 -1.05 4.22
N LEU A 475 -19.23 0.10 4.65
CA LEU A 475 -19.97 0.22 5.89
C LEU A 475 -21.42 -0.26 5.70
N GLY A 476 -22.10 0.27 4.69
CA GLY A 476 -23.50 -0.01 4.40
C GLY A 476 -23.76 -1.49 4.09
N LYS A 477 -23.19 -2.03 3.00
CA LYS A 477 -23.43 -3.43 2.59
C LYS A 477 -22.58 -4.45 3.36
N GLY A 478 -21.42 -4.04 3.89
CA GLY A 478 -20.49 -4.90 4.61
C GLY A 478 -20.96 -5.35 5.99
N PHE A 479 -21.63 -4.48 6.75
CA PHE A 479 -22.02 -4.76 8.15
C PHE A 479 -23.48 -5.16 8.37
N VAL A 480 -24.31 -5.27 7.33
CA VAL A 480 -25.70 -5.76 7.47
C VAL A 480 -25.67 -7.18 8.03
N MET A 481 -26.20 -7.41 9.23
CA MET A 481 -26.35 -8.77 9.76
C MET A 481 -27.31 -9.57 8.86
N ALA A 482 -26.92 -10.80 8.51
CA ALA A 482 -27.66 -11.65 7.58
C ALA A 482 -29.00 -12.12 8.16
#